data_AF-A0A3M7SNX4-F1
#
_entry.id   AF-A0A3M7SNX4-F1
#
_cell.length_a   1.000
_cell.length_b   1.000
_cell.length_c   1.000
_cell.angle_alpha   90.00
_cell.angle_beta   90.00
_cell.angle_gamma   90.00
#
_symmetry.space_group_name_H-M   'P 1'
#
loop_
_entity.id
_entity.type
_entity.pdbx_description
1 polymer ?
#
loop_
_entity_poly.entity_id
_entity_poly.type
_entity_poly.pdbx_seq_one_letter_code
_entity_poly.pdbx_strand_id
1 'polypeptide(L)'
;MNDPTIRRYDSLNRYVKWKKERKDCNGKFRHAICLFSIEDLPELVLKPHFLVNKLMLEYDPLSYQCMEEWYEYRKGKNFHLNMFFYCKFLQSRSIIANCANISWDIGIHSVPLI
;
A
#
# COMPACT_ATOMS: atom_id res chain seq x y z
N MET A 1 4.42 23.06 -4.01
CA MET A 1 4.13 22.35 -2.75
C MET A 1 5.23 21.32 -2.52
N ASN A 2 6.03 21.49 -1.48
CA ASN A 2 7.28 20.75 -1.24
C ASN A 2 7.15 19.84 0.00
N ASP A 3 6.30 18.82 -0.05
CA ASP A 3 6.22 17.84 1.04
C ASP A 3 7.32 16.77 0.88
N PRO A 4 8.30 16.69 1.81
CA PRO A 4 9.39 15.73 1.73
C PRO A 4 8.95 14.27 1.95
N THR A 5 7.76 14.02 2.48
CA THR A 5 7.23 12.65 2.65
C THR A 5 6.73 12.06 1.33
N ILE A 6 6.15 12.90 0.46
CA ILE A 6 5.60 12.51 -0.84
C ILE A 6 6.72 12.18 -1.82
N ARG A 7 7.80 12.98 -1.81
CA ARG A 7 8.94 12.78 -2.73
C ARG A 7 9.68 11.46 -2.53
N ARG A 8 9.48 10.77 -1.41
CA ARG A 8 10.10 9.46 -1.14
C ARG A 8 9.48 8.33 -1.97
N TYR A 9 8.36 8.58 -2.62
CA TYR A 9 7.63 7.58 -3.39
C TYR A 9 7.55 7.98 -4.86
N ASP A 10 8.05 7.12 -5.73
CA ASP A 10 7.90 7.28 -7.18
C ASP A 10 6.58 6.71 -7.70
N SER A 11 6.05 5.69 -7.02
CA SER A 11 4.77 5.06 -7.34
C SER A 11 4.09 4.56 -6.07
N LEU A 12 2.75 4.56 -6.05
CA LEU A 12 1.94 3.95 -5.00
C LEU A 12 1.41 2.57 -5.38
N ASN A 13 1.66 2.11 -6.61
CA ASN A 13 1.10 0.84 -7.09
C ASN A 13 1.64 -0.34 -6.29
N ARG A 14 2.94 -0.34 -5.98
CA ARG A 14 3.59 -1.50 -5.37
C ARG A 14 4.81 -1.12 -4.54
N TYR A 15 4.86 -1.61 -3.31
CA TYR A 15 6.06 -1.61 -2.50
C TYR A 15 6.93 -2.82 -2.82
N VAL A 16 8.21 -2.59 -3.11
CA VAL A 16 9.20 -3.64 -3.40
C VAL A 16 10.50 -3.30 -2.68
N LYS A 17 11.10 -4.27 -1.99
CA LYS A 17 12.49 -4.16 -1.51
C LYS A 17 13.43 -4.83 -2.51
N TRP A 18 14.24 -4.02 -3.17
CA TRP A 18 15.28 -4.48 -4.10
C TRP A 18 16.61 -4.65 -3.37
N LYS A 19 17.30 -5.76 -3.63
CA LYS A 19 18.59 -6.11 -2.99
C LYS A 19 19.66 -5.01 -3.11
N LYS A 20 19.64 -4.25 -4.21
CA LYS A 20 20.61 -3.18 -4.49
C LYS A 20 20.36 -1.93 -3.64
N GLU A 21 19.09 -1.61 -3.37
CA GLU A 21 18.67 -0.38 -2.71
C GLU A 21 18.53 -0.56 -1.19
N ARG A 22 18.10 -1.76 -0.78
CA ARG A 22 17.78 -2.10 0.61
C ARG A 22 18.42 -3.44 0.95
N LYS A 23 19.37 -3.40 1.89
CA LYS A 23 20.05 -4.61 2.38
C LYS A 23 19.22 -5.34 3.45
N ASP A 24 18.24 -4.67 4.03
CA ASP A 24 17.32 -5.19 5.04
C ASP A 24 16.16 -5.96 4.37
N CYS A 25 16.26 -7.28 4.39
CA CYS A 25 15.18 -8.20 4.06
C CYS A 25 15.19 -9.27 5.15
N ASN A 26 14.13 -9.32 5.97
CA ASN A 26 14.06 -10.30 7.06
C ASN A 26 13.72 -11.70 6.54
N GLY A 27 13.11 -11.79 5.35
CA GLY A 27 12.96 -13.04 4.63
C GLY A 27 14.18 -13.38 3.77
N LYS A 28 13.97 -13.61 2.47
CA LYS A 28 15.07 -13.97 1.54
C LYS A 28 14.95 -13.27 0.20
N PHE A 29 16.09 -13.02 -0.44
CA PHE A 29 16.09 -12.47 -1.80
C PHE A 29 15.92 -13.58 -2.86
N ARG A 30 14.97 -13.40 -3.78
CA ARG A 30 14.83 -14.20 -5.01
C ARG A 30 14.75 -13.28 -6.23
N HIS A 31 15.63 -13.50 -7.21
CA HIS A 31 15.78 -12.62 -8.38
C HIS A 31 15.94 -11.14 -7.98
N ALA A 32 16.80 -10.87 -7.00
CA ALA A 32 17.09 -9.54 -6.43
C ALA A 32 15.89 -8.81 -5.78
N ILE A 33 14.77 -9.50 -5.53
CA ILE A 33 13.58 -8.98 -4.84
C ILE A 33 13.43 -9.70 -3.50
N CYS A 34 13.14 -8.95 -2.43
CA CYS A 34 12.84 -9.54 -1.13
C CYS A 34 11.51 -10.31 -1.19
N LEU A 35 11.57 -11.58 -0.80
CA LEU A 35 10.41 -12.34 -0.35
C LEU A 35 10.26 -12.04 1.14
N PHE A 36 9.18 -11.35 1.48
CA PHE A 36 8.89 -10.91 2.84
C PHE A 36 8.59 -12.10 3.76
N SER A 37 9.02 -11.99 5.01
CA SER A 37 8.69 -12.90 6.11
C SER A 37 7.85 -12.19 7.17
N ILE A 38 7.56 -12.89 8.27
CA ILE A 38 6.61 -12.40 9.28
C ILE A 38 7.12 -11.14 9.96
N GLU A 39 8.43 -11.02 10.11
CA GLU A 39 9.12 -9.89 10.70
C GLU A 39 9.00 -8.62 9.85
N ASP A 40 8.70 -8.75 8.56
CA ASP A 40 8.47 -7.59 7.68
C ASP A 40 7.05 -7.01 7.83
N LEU A 41 6.07 -7.79 8.31
CA LEU A 41 4.65 -7.38 8.31
C LEU A 41 4.38 -6.06 9.05
N PRO A 42 4.95 -5.78 10.24
CA PRO A 42 4.74 -4.51 10.94
C PRO A 42 5.16 -3.28 10.11
N GLU A 43 6.17 -3.44 9.25
CA GLU A 43 6.56 -2.39 8.30
C GLU A 43 5.56 -2.30 7.14
N LEU A 44 5.15 -3.45 6.58
CA LEU A 44 4.29 -3.52 5.38
C LEU A 44 2.95 -2.84 5.61
N VAL A 45 2.33 -3.06 6.77
CA VAL A 45 1.00 -2.50 7.12
C VAL A 45 0.98 -0.96 7.22
N LEU A 46 2.15 -0.34 7.36
CA LEU A 46 2.32 1.12 7.44
C LEU A 46 2.62 1.77 6.07
N LYS A 47 2.83 0.98 5.02
CA LYS A 47 3.16 1.53 3.70
C LYS A 47 1.92 2.12 3.03
N PRO A 48 2.06 3.27 2.34
CA PRO A 48 0.94 3.89 1.62
C PRO A 48 0.63 3.21 0.27
N HIS A 49 1.40 2.19 -0.12
CA HIS A 49 1.24 1.51 -1.40
C HIS A 49 0.04 0.57 -1.36
N PHE A 50 -0.60 0.37 -2.51
CA PHE A 50 -1.76 -0.51 -2.63
C PHE A 50 -1.40 -1.99 -2.60
N LEU A 51 -0.21 -2.34 -3.12
CA LEU A 51 0.27 -3.71 -3.21
C LEU A 51 1.67 -3.82 -2.60
N VAL A 52 2.01 -5.03 -2.16
CA VAL A 52 3.37 -5.39 -1.73
C VAL A 52 3.89 -6.52 -2.60
N ASN A 53 5.20 -6.56 -2.85
CA ASN A 53 5.84 -7.63 -3.59
C ASN A 53 7.22 -7.94 -2.98
N LYS A 54 7.49 -9.16 -2.49
CA LYS A 54 6.73 -10.42 -2.68
C LYS A 54 6.33 -11.08 -1.36
N LEU A 55 5.07 -11.45 -1.21
CA LEU A 55 4.61 -12.47 -0.25
C LEU A 55 4.32 -13.75 -1.04
N MET A 56 4.79 -14.90 -0.55
CA MET A 56 4.60 -16.19 -1.23
C MET A 56 4.20 -17.25 -0.21
N LEU A 57 3.03 -17.85 -0.43
CA LEU A 57 2.51 -18.94 0.41
C LEU A 57 3.51 -20.10 0.54
N GLU A 58 4.19 -20.47 -0.56
CA GLU A 58 5.21 -21.54 -0.57
C GLU A 58 6.46 -21.21 0.24
N TYR A 59 6.72 -19.94 0.52
CA TYR A 59 7.91 -19.51 1.24
C TYR A 59 7.63 -19.31 2.73
N ASP A 60 6.61 -18.52 3.03
CA ASP A 60 6.20 -18.22 4.40
C ASP A 60 4.67 -18.16 4.44
N PRO A 61 4.01 -19.31 4.69
CA PRO A 61 2.56 -19.37 4.76
C PRO A 61 1.98 -18.50 5.86
N LEU A 62 2.68 -18.38 6.98
CA LEU A 62 2.21 -17.62 8.13
C LEU A 62 2.17 -16.13 7.80
N SER A 63 3.20 -15.61 7.16
CA SER A 63 3.21 -14.22 6.67
C SER A 63 2.06 -13.93 5.73
N TYR A 64 1.80 -14.85 4.80
CA TYR A 64 0.72 -14.71 3.83
C TYR A 64 -0.65 -14.70 4.54
N GLN A 65 -0.90 -15.66 5.43
CA GLN A 65 -2.14 -15.77 6.20
C GLN A 65 -2.38 -14.56 7.11
N CYS A 66 -1.38 -14.12 7.87
CA CYS A 66 -1.52 -12.93 8.73
C CYS A 66 -1.83 -11.66 7.92
N MET A 67 -1.29 -11.55 6.70
CA MET A 67 -1.60 -10.41 5.83
C MET A 67 -3.04 -10.45 5.29
N GLU A 68 -3.55 -11.64 4.98
CA GLU A 68 -4.96 -11.85 4.62
C GLU A 68 -5.90 -11.54 5.79
N GLU A 69 -5.62 -12.07 6.98
CA GLU A 69 -6.38 -11.78 8.20
C GLU A 69 -6.40 -10.29 8.52
N TRP A 70 -5.25 -9.62 8.41
CA TRP A 70 -5.16 -8.18 8.59
C TRP A 70 -6.00 -7.42 7.56
N TYR A 71 -6.01 -7.87 6.30
CA TYR A 71 -6.82 -7.27 5.26
C TYR A 71 -8.32 -7.42 5.55
N GLU A 72 -8.78 -8.62 5.93
CA GLU A 72 -10.18 -8.87 6.33
C GLU A 72 -10.59 -8.04 7.55
N TYR A 73 -9.73 -8.01 8.58
CA TYR A 73 -9.94 -7.17 9.76
C TYR A 73 -10.11 -5.70 9.39
N ARG A 74 -9.33 -5.21 8.43
CA ARG A 74 -9.40 -3.82 7.96
C ARG A 74 -10.62 -3.53 7.11
N LYS A 75 -11.09 -4.47 6.29
CA LYS A 75 -12.32 -4.30 5.49
C LYS A 75 -13.53 -4.05 6.37
N GLY A 76 -13.64 -4.76 7.48
CA GLY A 76 -14.76 -4.65 8.42
C GLY A 76 -14.77 -3.37 9.25
N LYS A 77 -13.73 -2.52 9.14
CA LYS A 77 -13.63 -1.25 9.85
C LYS A 77 -13.91 -0.11 8.86
N ASN A 78 -14.55 0.96 9.34
CA ASN A 78 -14.60 2.25 8.61
C ASN A 78 -13.18 2.82 8.52
N PHE A 79 -12.40 2.27 7.58
CA PHE A 79 -11.04 2.69 7.35
C PHE A 79 -11.06 3.96 6.49
N HIS A 80 -10.74 5.08 7.12
CA HIS A 80 -10.50 6.32 6.40
C HIS A 80 -9.10 6.27 5.78
N LEU A 81 -9.04 6.01 4.47
CA LEU A 81 -7.86 6.30 3.68
C LEU A 81 -7.45 7.76 3.91
N ASN A 82 -6.17 8.01 4.16
CA ASN A 82 -5.65 9.38 4.22
C ASN A 82 -5.65 9.99 2.83
N MET A 83 -6.82 10.40 2.38
CA MET A 83 -7.03 10.90 1.03
C MET A 83 -6.30 12.23 0.81
N PHE A 84 -5.96 12.98 1.86
CA PHE A 84 -5.07 14.13 1.75
C PHE A 84 -3.68 13.71 1.23
N PHE A 85 -3.07 12.66 1.79
CA PHE A 85 -1.80 12.13 1.29
C PHE A 85 -1.90 11.71 -0.19
N TYR A 86 -2.89 10.89 -0.52
CA TYR A 86 -3.06 10.37 -1.89
C TYR A 86 -3.31 11.50 -2.89
N CYS A 87 -4.14 12.48 -2.54
CA CYS A 87 -4.39 13.61 -3.40
C CYS A 87 -3.12 14.46 -3.60
N LYS A 88 -2.38 14.75 -2.53
CA LYS A 88 -1.11 15.48 -2.65
C LYS A 88 -0.09 14.72 -3.49
N PHE A 89 -0.04 13.40 -3.39
CA PHE A 89 0.79 12.57 -4.27
C PHE A 89 0.41 12.76 -5.74
N LEU A 90 -0.87 12.65 -6.08
CA LEU A 90 -1.37 12.83 -7.45
C LEU A 90 -1.12 14.25 -7.99
N GLN A 91 -1.32 15.28 -7.15
CA GLN A 91 -1.00 16.66 -7.49
C GLN A 91 0.49 16.84 -7.80
N SER A 92 1.38 16.24 -7.00
CA SER A 92 2.83 16.36 -7.19
C SER A 92 3.32 15.77 -8.51
N ARG A 93 2.55 14.84 -9.09
CA ARG A 93 2.81 14.21 -10.40
C ARG A 93 1.98 14.85 -11.52
N SER A 94 1.30 15.97 -11.24
CA SER A 94 0.42 16.69 -12.19
C SER A 94 -0.68 15.81 -12.81
N ILE A 95 -1.10 14.76 -12.10
CA ILE A 95 -2.19 13.87 -12.54
C ILE A 95 -3.55 14.55 -12.31
N ILE A 96 -3.68 15.31 -11.23
CA ILE A 96 -4.87 16.10 -10.91
C ILE A 96 -4.47 17.54 -10.59
N ALA A 97 -5.32 18.50 -10.95
CA ALA A 97 -5.06 19.92 -10.74
C ALA A 97 -5.39 20.39 -9.32
N ASN A 98 -6.43 19.84 -8.69
CA ASN A 98 -6.83 20.18 -7.33
C ASN A 98 -7.41 18.96 -6.59
N CYS A 99 -7.44 19.03 -5.25
CA CYS A 99 -8.07 18.00 -4.39
C CYS A 99 -9.56 18.26 -4.15
N ALA A 100 -10.07 19.40 -4.63
CA ALA A 100 -11.43 19.87 -4.37
C ALA A 100 -12.45 19.31 -5.38
N ASN A 101 -11.98 18.93 -6.58
CA ASN A 101 -12.80 18.34 -7.65
C ASN A 101 -12.80 16.80 -7.62
N ILE A 102 -12.09 16.18 -6.68
CA ILE A 102 -12.39 14.81 -6.28
C ILE A 102 -13.65 14.95 -5.45
N SER A 103 -14.82 14.82 -6.09
CA SER A 103 -16.05 14.67 -5.34
C SER A 103 -15.84 13.50 -4.37
N TRP A 104 -16.05 13.78 -3.09
CA TRP A 104 -16.08 12.77 -2.03
C TRP A 104 -17.37 11.92 -2.11
N ASP A 105 -18.16 12.08 -3.18
CA ASP A 105 -19.27 11.21 -3.56
C ASP A 105 -18.76 9.92 -4.23
N ILE A 106 -17.86 9.20 -3.57
CA ILE A 106 -18.02 7.74 -3.52
C ILE A 106 -18.94 7.47 -2.33
N GLY A 107 -20.10 8.12 -2.36
CA GLY A 107 -21.27 7.65 -1.67
C GLY A 107 -21.57 6.27 -2.22
N ILE A 108 -21.83 5.35 -1.31
CA ILE A 108 -22.59 4.14 -1.56
C ILE A 108 -23.87 4.58 -2.28
N HIS A 109 -23.84 4.63 -3.62
CA HIS A 109 -25.05 4.68 -4.40
C HIS A 109 -25.68 3.30 -4.25
N SER A 110 -26.56 3.20 -3.25
CA SER A 110 -27.82 2.45 -3.32
C SER A 110 -27.83 1.36 -4.38
N VAL A 111 -27.47 0.14 -3.99
CA VAL A 111 -27.96 -1.06 -4.67
C VAL A 111 -29.50 -0.96 -4.63
N PRO A 112 -30.19 -0.85 -5.76
CA PRO A 112 -31.64 -0.97 -5.75
C PRO A 112 -31.96 -2.42 -5.39
N LEU A 113 -32.71 -2.62 -4.31
CA LEU A 113 -33.47 -3.85 -4.13
C LEU A 113 -34.49 -3.90 -5.28
N ILE A 114 -34.29 -4.82 -6.22
CA ILE A 114 -35.36 -5.37 -7.06
C ILE A 114 -35.64 -6.76 -6.50
#